data_AF-A0A914YMD3-F1
#
_entry.id   AF-A0A914YMD3-F1
#
_cell.length_a   1.000
_cell.length_b   1.000
_cell.length_c   1.000
_cell.angle_alpha   90.00
_cell.angle_beta   90.00
_cell.angle_gamma   90.00
#
_symmetry.space_group_name_H-M   'P 1'
#
loop_
_entity.id
_entity.type
_entity.pdbx_description
1 polymer ?
#
loop_
_entity_poly.entity_id
_entity_poly.type
_entity_poly.pdbx_seq_one_letter_code
_entity_poly.pdbx_strand_id
1 'polypeptide(L)' 'MIKKVEDATKNMSDGAKQLISQIKEIKENMSLTRSQDREQMKALFDKAPEDIKNELKSLKDLFGHNHQDQHA' A
#
# COMPACT_ATOMS: atom_id res chain seq x y z
N MET A 1 6.07 12.65 -4.62
CA MET A 1 5.50 11.29 -4.42
C MET A 1 3.98 11.25 -4.64
N ILE A 2 3.21 12.18 -4.08
CA ILE A 2 1.73 12.18 -4.12
C ILE A 2 1.15 12.09 -5.55
N LYS A 3 1.64 12.91 -6.50
CA LYS A 3 1.17 12.89 -7.90
C LYS A 3 1.34 11.54 -8.63
N LYS A 4 2.39 10.76 -8.31
CA LYS A 4 2.62 9.45 -8.96
C LYS A 4 1.65 8.39 -8.44
N VAL A 5 1.30 8.45 -7.15
CA VAL A 5 0.30 7.56 -6.57
C VAL A 5 -1.08 7.92 -7.10
N GLU A 6 -1.46 9.20 -7.12
CA GLU A 6 -2.76 9.61 -7.66
C GLU A 6 -2.98 9.17 -9.10
N ASP A 7 -2.00 9.38 -9.98
CA ASP A 7 -2.09 8.99 -11.39
C ASP A 7 -2.20 7.46 -11.56
N ALA A 8 -1.39 6.70 -10.82
CA ALA A 8 -1.43 5.24 -10.86
C ALA A 8 -2.72 4.65 -10.27
N THR A 9 -3.41 5.41 -9.40
CA THR A 9 -4.68 5.00 -8.77
C THR A 9 -5.92 5.43 -9.53
N LYS A 10 -5.79 6.36 -10.47
CA LYS A 10 -6.92 6.95 -11.19
C LYS A 10 -7.80 5.88 -11.88
N ASN A 11 -7.16 4.88 -12.46
CA ASN A 11 -7.80 3.79 -13.20
C ASN A 11 -8.12 2.55 -12.36
N MET A 12 -7.87 2.58 -11.05
CA MET A 12 -8.16 1.45 -10.17
C MET A 12 -9.62 1.46 -9.71
N SER A 13 -10.07 0.29 -9.25
CA SER A 13 -11.36 0.12 -8.57
C SER A 13 -11.49 1.03 -7.33
N ASP A 14 -12.73 1.37 -6.97
CA ASP A 14 -13.01 2.15 -5.76
C ASP A 14 -12.47 1.48 -4.49
N GLY A 15 -12.54 0.15 -4.42
CA GLY A 15 -11.97 -0.60 -3.30
C GLY A 15 -10.46 -0.44 -3.18
N ALA A 16 -9.72 -0.44 -4.30
CA ALA A 16 -8.29 -0.20 -4.28
C ALA A 16 -7.94 1.25 -3.88
N LYS A 17 -8.71 2.23 -4.37
CA LYS A 17 -8.58 3.64 -3.97
C LYS A 17 -8.80 3.82 -2.46
N GLN A 18 -9.81 3.15 -1.89
CA GLN A 18 -10.06 3.18 -0.45
C GLN A 18 -8.90 2.59 0.36
N LEU A 19 -8.33 1.48 -0.10
CA LEU A 19 -7.21 0.83 0.58
C LEU A 19 -5.96 1.73 0.59
N ILE A 20 -5.74 2.47 -0.51
CA ILE A 20 -4.63 3.42 -0.63
C ILE A 20 -4.82 4.64 0.26
N SER A 21 -6.05 5.12 0.41
CA SER A 21 -6.36 6.17 1.37
C SER A 21 -5.97 5.73 2.79
N GLN A 22 -6.38 4.54 3.20
CA GLN A 22 -6.03 4.00 4.52
C GLN A 22 -4.51 3.81 4.70
N ILE A 23 -3.80 3.37 3.66
CA ILE A 23 -2.33 3.25 3.68
C ILE A 23 -1.67 4.63 3.85
N LYS A 24 -2.18 5.69 3.21
CA LYS A 24 -1.70 7.06 3.40
C LYS A 24 -1.93 7.54 4.83
N GLU A 25 -3.14 7.33 5.36
CA GLU A 25 -3.49 7.70 6.73
C GLU A 25 -2.56 7.02 7.75
N ILE A 26 -2.21 5.75 7.55
CA ILE A 26 -1.22 5.06 8.39
C ILE A 26 0.15 5.72 8.28
N LYS A 27 0.65 6.01 7.07
CA LYS A 27 1.97 6.67 6.91
C LYS A 27 2.02 8.09 7.46
N GLU A 28 0.92 8.81 7.40
CA GLU A 28 0.82 10.18 7.90
C GLU A 28 0.59 10.22 9.42
N ASN A 29 0.27 9.08 10.03
CA ASN A 29 0.12 8.97 11.47
C ASN A 29 1.48 9.00 12.18
N MET A 30 1.90 10.19 12.59
CA MET A 30 3.13 10.42 13.35
C MET A 30 3.16 9.77 14.75
N SER A 31 2.05 9.20 15.21
CA SER A 31 1.97 8.51 16.51
C SER A 31 2.37 7.04 16.43
N LEU A 32 2.46 6.46 15.23
CA LEU A 32 2.81 5.06 15.03
C LEU A 32 4.32 4.90 14.82
N THR A 33 4.87 3.83 15.38
CA THR A 33 6.22 3.39 15.07
C THR A 33 6.25 2.69 13.71
N ARG A 34 7.42 2.66 13.05
CA ARG A 34 7.60 1.96 11.76
C ARG A 34 7.12 0.49 11.78
N SER A 35 7.27 -0.19 12.92
CA SER A 35 6.80 -1.57 13.07
C SER A 35 5.27 -1.65 13.08
N GLN A 36 4.61 -0.71 13.77
CA GLN A 36 3.15 -0.63 13.79
C GLN A 36 2.59 -0.22 12.43
N ASP A 37 3.23 0.71 11.72
CA ASP A 37 2.86 1.06 10.34
C ASP A 37 2.84 -0.17 9.44
N ARG A 38 3.91 -0.98 9.54
CA ARG A 38 4.07 -2.19 8.73
C ARG A 38 3.02 -3.24 9.06
N GLU A 39 2.72 -3.42 10.35
CA GLU A 39 1.72 -4.38 10.81
C GLU A 39 0.31 -3.98 10.34
N GLN A 40 -0.05 -2.70 10.47
CA GLN A 40 -1.34 -2.21 10.01
C GLN A 40 -1.48 -2.27 8.49
N MET A 41 -0.42 -1.90 7.75
CA MET A 41 -0.40 -2.07 6.29
C MET A 41 -0.55 -3.53 5.87
N LYS A 42 0.18 -4.44 6.55
CA LYS A 42 0.05 -5.88 6.26
C LYS A 42 -1.38 -6.33 6.51
N ALA A 43 -1.98 -5.96 7.64
CA ALA A 43 -3.35 -6.35 7.99
C ALA A 43 -4.38 -5.83 6.97
N LEU A 44 -4.21 -4.61 6.46
CA LEU A 44 -5.06 -4.06 5.39
C LEU A 44 -4.91 -4.85 4.09
N PHE A 45 -3.67 -5.16 3.70
CA PHE A 45 -3.41 -5.98 2.51
C PHE A 45 -3.93 -7.41 2.66
N ASP A 46 -3.87 -7.99 3.85
CA ASP A 46 -4.32 -9.36 4.12
C ASP A 46 -5.84 -9.48 3.95
N LYS A 47 -6.57 -8.48 4.47
CA LYS A 47 -8.04 -8.36 4.40
C LYS A 47 -8.58 -7.94 3.03
N ALA A 48 -7.72 -7.44 2.14
CA ALA A 48 -8.13 -7.03 0.81
C ALA A 48 -8.60 -8.23 -0.03
N PRO A 49 -9.57 -8.06 -0.94
CA PRO A 49 -9.86 -9.04 -2.00
C PRO A 49 -8.63 -9.28 -2.89
N GLU A 50 -8.48 -10.50 -3.42
CA GLU A 50 -7.38 -10.86 -4.33
C GLU A 50 -7.28 -9.92 -5.55
N ASP A 51 -8.41 -9.52 -6.13
CA ASP A 51 -8.46 -8.58 -7.26
C ASP A 51 -7.82 -7.23 -6.88
N ILE A 52 -8.15 -6.73 -5.70
CA ILE A 52 -7.58 -5.48 -5.17
C ILE A 52 -6.10 -5.65 -4.83
N LYS A 53 -5.69 -6.80 -4.26
CA LYS A 53 -4.27 -7.09 -4.02
C LYS A 53 -3.48 -7.07 -5.34
N ASN A 54 -4.05 -7.61 -6.41
CA ASN A 54 -3.43 -7.64 -7.73
C ASN A 54 -3.32 -6.24 -8.34
N GLU A 55 -4.36 -5.41 -8.23
CA GLU A 55 -4.27 -4.00 -8.67
C GLU A 55 -3.19 -3.24 -7.88
N LEU A 56 -3.13 -3.43 -6.55
CA LEU A 56 -2.15 -2.79 -5.67
C LEU A 56 -0.72 -3.32 -5.85
N LYS A 57 -0.54 -4.52 -6.41
CA LYS A 57 0.76 -5.12 -6.67
C LYS A 57 1.60 -4.25 -7.59
N SER A 58 0.96 -3.60 -8.55
CA SER A 58 1.56 -2.60 -9.46
C SER A 58 2.02 -1.33 -8.73
N LEU A 59 1.51 -1.07 -7.53
CA LEU A 59 1.90 0.05 -6.67
C LEU A 59 2.85 -0.36 -5.56
N LYS A 60 3.22 -1.64 -5.46
CA LYS A 60 4.18 -2.13 -4.45
C LYS A 60 5.50 -1.36 -4.52
N ASP A 61 5.96 -1.02 -5.73
CA ASP A 61 7.12 -0.15 -5.97
C ASP A 61 6.96 1.29 -5.45
N LEU A 62 5.73 1.82 -5.41
CA LEU A 62 5.43 3.17 -4.92
C LEU A 62 5.36 3.24 -3.39
N PHE A 63 4.86 2.19 -2.73
CA PHE A 63 4.68 2.18 -1.27
C PHE A 63 5.87 1.59 -0.50
N GLY A 64 6.72 0.81 -1.15
CA GLY A 64 7.96 0.32 -0.58
C GLY A 64 8.52 -0.86 -1.35
N HIS A 65 9.61 -0.62 -2.08
CA HIS A 65 10.59 -1.64 -2.36
C HIS A 65 11.16 -2.10 -1.00
N ASN A 66 10.79 -3.30 -0.57
CA ASN A 66 11.59 -4.12 0.33
C ASN A 66 11.23 -5.59 0.06
N HIS A 67 11.68 -6.06 -1.10
CA HIS A 67 11.83 -7.48 -1.37
C HIS A 67 13.07 -7.68 -2.23
N GLN A 68 14.22 -7.45 -1.61
CA GLN A 68 15.47 -8.14 -1.94
C GLN A 68 16.03 -8.59 -0.58
N ASP A 69 15.38 -9.55 0.07
CA ASP A 69 15.99 -10.89 0.10
C ASP A 69 16.17 -11.45 -1.31
N GLN A 70 17.31 -11.10 -1.93
CA GLN A 70 17.89 -11.94 -2.94
C GLN A 70 18.42 -13.19 -2.22
N HIS A 71 17.70 -14.30 -2.38
CA HIS A 71 18.30 -15.62 -2.32
C HIS A 71 19.34 -15.74 -3.44
N ALA A 72 20.62 -15.84 -3.07
CA ALA A 72 21.65 -16.70 -3.67
C ALA A 72 23.03 -16.34 -3.08
#